data_AF-A0AAE6YID1-F1
#
_entry.id   AF-A0AAE6YID1-F1
#
_cell.length_a   1.000
_cell.length_b   1.000
_cell.length_c   1.000
_cell.angle_alpha   90.00
_cell.angle_beta   90.00
_cell.angle_gamma   90.00
#
_symmetry.space_group_name_H-M   'P 1'
#
loop_
_entity.id
_entity.type
_entity.pdbx_description
1 polymer ?
#
loop_
_entity_poly.entity_id
_entity_poly.type
_entity_poly.pdbx_seq_one_letter_code
_entity_poly.pdbx_strand_id
1 'polypeptide(L)'
;MFEEEYLSEKLQKFTLVDLALVKIVYLLVGLLVATSYFALNAISWVFYLVMFLIAVMPLILHLFSFEGSYLEKAKQYLKTNKPAYQVLLFFTQFFFGCMLVTLIPVLSLVPWYIYLLLIIVFAIKPMRSNMFW
;
A
#
# COMPACT_ATOMS: atom_id res chain seq x y z
N MET A 1 -15.07 -2.56 18.77
CA MET A 1 -15.88 -3.59 18.09
C MET A 1 -16.72 -2.96 16.98
N PHE A 2 -17.60 -1.99 17.28
CA PHE A 2 -18.41 -1.28 16.27
C PHE A 2 -17.61 -0.56 15.16
N GLU A 3 -16.52 0.13 15.49
CA GLU A 3 -15.72 0.88 14.50
C GLU A 3 -14.97 -0.03 13.52
N GLU A 4 -14.42 -1.14 14.02
CA GLU A 4 -13.67 -2.10 13.19
C GLU A 4 -14.60 -2.84 12.23
N GLU A 5 -15.80 -3.22 12.69
CA GLU A 5 -16.85 -3.80 11.85
C GLU A 5 -17.34 -2.81 10.80
N TYR A 6 -17.64 -1.56 11.20
CA TYR A 6 -18.05 -0.49 10.29
C TYR A 6 -17.02 -0.26 9.18
N LEU A 7 -15.74 -0.13 9.52
CA LEU A 7 -14.68 0.07 8.54
C LEU A 7 -14.48 -1.16 7.65
N SER A 8 -14.56 -2.37 8.22
CA SER A 8 -14.46 -3.61 7.46
C SER A 8 -15.55 -3.72 6.41
N GLU A 9 -16.81 -3.43 6.74
CA GLU A 9 -17.93 -3.45 5.79
C GLU A 9 -17.73 -2.47 4.62
N LYS A 10 -17.14 -1.31 4.89
CA LYS A 10 -16.83 -0.32 3.85
C LYS A 10 -15.66 -0.81 2.97
N LEU A 11 -14.60 -1.34 3.57
CA LEU A 11 -13.41 -1.84 2.88
C LEU A 11 -13.68 -3.07 2.01
N GLN A 12 -14.66 -3.89 2.38
CA GLN A 12 -15.07 -5.07 1.61
C GLN A 12 -15.84 -4.72 0.32
N LYS A 13 -16.28 -3.46 0.17
CA LYS A 13 -16.90 -2.96 -1.07
C LYS A 13 -15.90 -2.60 -2.16
N PHE A 14 -14.60 -2.63 -1.85
CA PHE A 14 -13.56 -2.36 -2.83
C PHE A 14 -13.53 -3.39 -3.95
N THR A 15 -13.35 -2.88 -5.17
CA THR A 15 -13.01 -3.71 -6.32
C THR A 15 -11.52 -4.04 -6.32
N LEU A 16 -11.12 -5.04 -7.11
CA LEU A 16 -9.70 -5.35 -7.32
C LEU A 16 -8.92 -4.15 -7.88
N VAL A 17 -9.58 -3.34 -8.71
CA VAL A 17 -8.98 -2.13 -9.27
C VAL A 17 -8.78 -1.08 -8.19
N ASP A 18 -9.75 -0.90 -7.29
CA ASP A 18 -9.60 0.04 -6.17
C ASP A 18 -8.41 -0.38 -5.31
N LEU A 19 -8.30 -1.66 -4.95
CA LEU A 19 -7.15 -2.20 -4.20
C LEU A 19 -5.82 -1.95 -4.89
N ALA A 20 -5.73 -2.15 -6.21
CA ALA A 20 -4.52 -1.87 -6.97
C ALA A 20 -4.15 -0.38 -6.93
N LEU A 21 -5.14 0.51 -7.05
CA LEU A 21 -4.94 1.95 -6.95
C LEU A 21 -4.50 2.37 -5.54
N VAL A 22 -5.05 1.76 -4.48
CA VAL A 22 -4.59 1.95 -3.09
C VAL A 22 -3.11 1.61 -2.96
N LYS A 23 -2.69 0.46 -3.50
CA LYS A 23 -1.29 0.07 -3.45
C LYS A 23 -0.37 1.08 -4.13
N ILE A 24 -0.77 1.57 -5.29
CA ILE A 24 -0.03 2.61 -6.03
C ILE A 24 0.06 3.90 -5.21
N VAL A 25 -1.04 4.34 -4.59
CA VAL A 25 -1.05 5.56 -3.77
C VAL A 25 -0.14 5.42 -2.56
N TYR A 26 -0.22 4.32 -1.82
CA TYR A 26 0.67 4.07 -0.67
C TYR A 26 2.15 3.97 -1.08
N LEU A 27 2.44 3.37 -2.24
CA LEU A 27 3.78 3.33 -2.81
C LEU A 27 4.30 4.74 -3.12
N LEU A 28 3.48 5.57 -3.80
CA LEU A 28 3.83 6.95 -4.12
C LEU A 28 4.05 7.80 -2.87
N VAL A 29 3.30 7.55 -1.79
CA VAL A 29 3.54 8.19 -0.48
C VAL A 29 4.92 7.81 0.06
N GLY A 30 5.31 6.53 0.01
CA GLY A 30 6.66 6.10 0.38
C GLY A 30 7.75 6.78 -0.44
N LEU A 31 7.57 6.84 -1.76
CA LEU A 31 8.49 7.54 -2.68
C LEU A 31 8.59 9.04 -2.35
N LEU A 32 7.45 9.73 -2.18
CA LEU A 32 7.41 11.16 -1.84
C LEU A 32 8.16 11.45 -0.53
N VAL A 33 7.89 10.66 0.51
CA VAL A 33 8.51 10.86 1.82
C VAL A 33 10.01 10.60 1.76
N ALA A 34 10.46 9.50 1.14
CA ALA A 34 11.88 9.18 1.05
C ALA A 34 12.67 10.17 0.16
N THR A 35 12.05 10.68 -0.91
CA THR A 35 12.68 11.71 -1.76
C THR A 35 12.69 13.10 -1.12
N SER A 36 11.72 13.41 -0.25
CA SER A 36 11.64 14.72 0.41
C SER A 36 12.41 14.79 1.73
N TYR A 37 12.61 13.65 2.41
CA TYR A 37 13.28 13.58 3.70
C TYR A 37 14.57 12.75 3.62
N PHE A 38 15.66 13.42 3.24
CA PHE A 38 16.96 12.80 2.96
C PHE A 38 17.55 11.95 4.11
N ALA A 39 17.15 12.18 5.36
CA ALA A 39 17.59 11.34 6.48
C ALA A 39 17.18 9.86 6.30
N LEU A 40 16.08 9.58 5.57
CA LEU A 40 15.69 8.21 5.22
C LEU A 40 16.65 7.58 4.22
N ASN A 41 17.25 8.35 3.32
CA ASN A 41 18.21 7.83 2.36
C ASN A 41 19.53 7.37 3.00
N ALA A 42 19.82 7.81 4.24
CA ALA A 42 20.96 7.32 5.00
C ALA A 42 20.74 5.92 5.61
N ILE A 43 19.49 5.45 5.64
CA ILE A 43 19.14 4.11 6.14
C ILE A 43 19.42 3.09 5.03
N SER A 44 20.03 1.95 5.41
CA SER A 44 20.31 0.87 4.47
C SER A 44 19.02 0.31 3.85
N TRP A 45 19.05 0.04 2.55
CA TRP A 45 17.94 -0.62 1.84
C TRP A 45 17.55 -1.97 2.47
N VAL A 46 18.50 -2.64 3.14
CA VAL A 46 18.27 -3.91 3.85
C VAL A 46 17.25 -3.71 4.98
N PHE A 47 17.29 -2.59 5.69
CA PHE A 47 16.30 -2.28 6.72
C PHE A 47 14.89 -2.19 6.12
N TYR A 48 14.76 -1.48 5.00
CA TYR A 48 13.48 -1.36 4.31
C TYR A 48 12.99 -2.71 3.77
N LEU A 49 13.88 -3.56 3.27
CA LEU A 49 13.54 -4.93 2.88
C LEU A 49 13.01 -5.73 4.07
N VAL A 50 13.68 -5.70 5.22
CA VAL A 50 13.22 -6.45 6.41
C VAL A 50 11.85 -5.95 6.86
N MET A 51 11.64 -4.64 6.94
CA MET A 51 10.35 -4.06 7.32
C MET A 51 9.24 -4.39 6.32
N PHE A 52 9.55 -4.36 5.02
CA PHE A 52 8.66 -4.83 3.96
C PHE A 52 8.27 -6.29 4.15
N LEU A 53 9.25 -7.18 4.41
CA LEU A 53 9.00 -8.61 4.61
C LEU A 53 8.12 -8.86 5.84
N ILE A 54 8.37 -8.17 6.96
CA ILE A 54 7.54 -8.28 8.17
C ILE A 54 6.09 -7.87 7.88
N ALA A 55 5.88 -6.78 7.14
CA ALA A 55 4.54 -6.28 6.84
C ALA A 55 3.79 -7.14 5.81
N VAL A 56 4.50 -7.68 4.81
CA VAL A 56 3.87 -8.42 3.70
C VAL A 56 3.57 -9.87 4.06
N MET A 57 4.33 -10.48 4.98
CA MET A 57 4.19 -11.88 5.34
C MET A 57 2.77 -12.25 5.81
N PRO A 58 2.12 -11.51 6.74
CA PRO A 58 0.74 -11.80 7.12
C PRO A 58 -0.25 -11.69 5.95
N LEU A 59 -0.04 -10.74 5.03
CA LEU A 59 -0.91 -10.53 3.87
C LEU A 59 -0.79 -11.69 2.86
N ILE A 60 0.44 -12.17 2.64
CA ILE A 60 0.71 -13.32 1.79
C ILE A 60 0.09 -14.58 2.41
N LEU A 61 0.35 -14.85 3.69
CA LEU A 61 -0.23 -16.00 4.37
C LEU A 61 -1.77 -15.97 4.32
N HIS A 62 -2.38 -14.80 4.52
CA HIS A 62 -3.82 -14.63 4.38
C HIS A 62 -4.30 -14.94 2.95
N LEU A 63 -3.65 -14.39 1.93
CA LEU A 63 -4.01 -14.63 0.53
C LEU A 63 -3.87 -16.11 0.13
N PHE A 64 -2.81 -16.78 0.60
CA PHE A 64 -2.54 -18.19 0.27
C PHE A 64 -3.38 -19.17 1.09
N SER A 65 -4.00 -18.73 2.19
CA SER A 65 -4.97 -19.53 2.95
C SER A 65 -6.23 -19.87 2.16
N PHE A 66 -6.55 -19.07 1.13
CA PHE A 66 -7.69 -19.28 0.24
C PHE A 66 -7.38 -20.30 -0.86
N GLU A 67 -8.35 -21.15 -1.17
CA GLU A 67 -8.30 -22.11 -2.27
C GLU A 67 -8.71 -21.47 -3.62
N GLY A 68 -8.33 -22.11 -4.73
CA GLY A 68 -8.68 -21.68 -6.08
C GLY A 68 -7.59 -20.89 -6.81
N SER A 69 -7.98 -20.29 -7.95
CA SER A 69 -7.10 -19.49 -8.81
C SER A 69 -6.70 -18.16 -8.17
N TYR A 70 -5.63 -17.52 -8.66
CA TYR A 70 -5.17 -16.21 -8.14
C TYR A 70 -6.26 -15.14 -8.11
N LEU A 71 -7.14 -15.11 -9.12
CA LEU A 71 -8.26 -14.17 -9.18
C LEU A 71 -9.33 -14.46 -8.13
N GLU A 72 -9.60 -15.73 -7.85
CA GLU A 72 -10.55 -16.14 -6.81
C GLU A 72 -10.01 -15.81 -5.42
N LYS A 73 -8.73 -16.12 -5.17
CA LYS A 73 -8.04 -15.74 -3.93
C LYS A 73 -8.08 -14.22 -3.71
N ALA A 74 -7.82 -13.43 -4.75
CA ALA A 74 -7.86 -11.97 -4.65
C ALA A 74 -9.27 -11.43 -4.36
N LYS A 75 -10.33 -12.05 -4.93
CA LYS A 75 -11.73 -11.72 -4.60
C LYS A 75 -12.09 -12.09 -3.16
N GLN A 76 -11.64 -13.24 -2.68
CA GLN A 76 -11.88 -13.68 -1.29
C GLN A 76 -11.11 -12.82 -0.28
N TYR A 77 -9.87 -12.43 -0.60
CA TYR A 77 -9.09 -11.47 0.16
C TYR A 77 -9.83 -10.14 0.34
N LEU A 78 -10.44 -9.61 -0.72
CA LEU A 78 -11.26 -8.40 -0.64
C LEU A 78 -12.49 -8.55 0.27
N LYS A 79 -13.18 -9.68 0.18
CA LYS A 79 -14.35 -9.97 1.02
C LYS A 79 -14.01 -10.13 2.50
N THR A 80 -12.76 -10.40 2.82
CA THR A 80 -12.26 -10.55 4.19
C THR A 80 -11.37 -9.38 4.60
N ASN A 81 -11.40 -8.28 3.84
CA ASN A 81 -10.59 -7.10 4.11
C ASN A 81 -10.99 -6.47 5.44
N LYS A 82 -9.98 -6.12 6.25
CA LYS A 82 -10.11 -5.53 7.58
C LYS A 82 -9.19 -4.32 7.68
N PRO A 83 -9.46 -3.36 8.58
CA PRO A 83 -8.59 -2.20 8.81
C PRO A 83 -7.13 -2.58 9.05
N ALA A 84 -6.88 -3.63 9.84
CA ALA A 84 -5.53 -4.12 10.09
C ALA A 84 -4.77 -4.52 8.80
N TYR A 85 -5.46 -5.11 7.82
CA TYR A 85 -4.86 -5.45 6.54
C TYR A 85 -4.55 -4.22 5.69
N GLN A 86 -5.34 -3.14 5.79
CA GLN A 86 -5.03 -1.87 5.13
C GLN A 86 -3.79 -1.22 5.73
N VAL A 87 -3.65 -1.24 7.06
CA VAL A 87 -2.44 -0.75 7.74
C VAL A 87 -1.19 -1.54 7.32
N LEU A 88 -1.28 -2.87 7.28
CA LEU A 88 -0.18 -3.71 6.79
C LEU A 88 0.12 -3.48 5.31
N LEU A 89 -0.91 -3.23 4.50
CA LEU A 89 -0.75 -2.92 3.09
C LEU A 89 -0.05 -1.58 2.90
N PHE A 90 -0.43 -0.57 3.68
CA PHE A 90 0.25 0.72 3.73
C PHE A 90 1.73 0.53 4.06
N PHE A 91 2.07 -0.16 5.16
CA PHE A 91 3.46 -0.38 5.54
C PHE A 91 4.25 -1.13 4.47
N THR A 92 3.64 -2.15 3.87
CA THR A 92 4.26 -2.91 2.78
C THR A 92 4.63 -1.99 1.61
N GLN A 93 3.67 -1.23 1.09
CA GLN A 93 3.94 -0.36 -0.07
C GLN A 93 4.84 0.83 0.29
N PHE A 94 4.71 1.37 1.50
CA PHE A 94 5.52 2.46 2.00
C PHE A 94 7.00 2.06 2.09
N PHE A 95 7.32 0.97 2.79
CA PHE A 95 8.70 0.50 2.93
C PHE A 95 9.28 0.03 1.59
N PHE A 96 8.45 -0.54 0.71
CA PHE A 96 8.86 -0.83 -0.66
C PHE A 96 9.23 0.46 -1.42
N GLY A 97 8.44 1.52 -1.29
CA GLY A 97 8.76 2.83 -1.85
C GLY A 97 10.09 3.39 -1.34
N CYS A 98 10.31 3.39 -0.02
CA CYS A 98 11.58 3.83 0.57
C CYS A 98 12.76 3.01 0.02
N MET A 99 12.62 1.68 -0.05
CA MET A 99 13.64 0.79 -0.61
C MET A 99 13.97 1.14 -2.06
N LEU A 100 12.95 1.44 -2.88
CA LEU A 100 13.15 1.84 -4.28
C LEU A 100 13.94 3.14 -4.40
N VAL A 101 13.68 4.15 -3.56
CA VAL A 101 14.46 5.41 -3.58
C VAL A 101 15.93 5.16 -3.20
N THR A 102 16.18 4.31 -2.20
CA THR A 102 17.56 3.96 -1.80
C THR A 102 18.30 3.19 -2.90
N LEU A 103 17.63 2.27 -3.60
CA LEU A 103 18.23 1.46 -4.66
C LEU A 103 18.34 2.21 -6.00
N ILE A 104 17.41 3.12 -6.27
CA ILE A 104 17.28 3.83 -7.54
C ILE A 104 17.33 5.34 -7.27
N PRO A 105 18.52 5.91 -7.05
CA PRO A 105 18.69 7.31 -6.62
C PRO A 105 18.18 8.34 -7.64
N VAL A 106 17.98 7.95 -8.91
CA VAL A 106 17.37 8.82 -9.95
C VAL A 106 15.95 9.26 -9.58
N LEU A 107 15.25 8.49 -8.73
CA LEU A 107 13.91 8.86 -8.24
C LEU A 107 13.95 10.16 -7.41
N SER A 108 15.07 10.45 -6.75
CA SER A 108 15.25 11.70 -6.00
C SER A 108 15.39 12.94 -6.90
N LEU A 109 15.59 12.77 -8.21
CA LEU A 109 15.59 13.87 -9.18
C LEU A 109 14.18 14.25 -9.63
N VAL A 110 13.19 13.40 -9.37
CA VAL A 110 11.79 13.66 -9.71
C VAL A 110 11.26 14.74 -8.77
N PRO A 111 10.74 15.87 -9.28
CA PRO A 111 10.16 16.89 -8.44
C PRO A 111 9.01 16.36 -7.55
N TRP A 112 9.02 16.73 -6.27
CA TRP A 112 8.05 16.25 -5.27
C TRP A 112 6.58 16.42 -5.70
N TYR A 113 6.27 17.50 -6.43
CA TYR A 113 4.91 17.79 -6.88
C TYR A 113 4.41 16.77 -7.91
N ILE A 114 5.29 16.05 -8.62
CA ILE A 114 4.88 14.98 -9.54
C ILE A 114 4.31 13.82 -8.72
N TYR A 115 4.97 13.41 -7.64
CA TYR A 115 4.45 12.39 -6.74
C TYR A 115 3.11 12.84 -6.13
N LEU A 116 3.01 14.10 -5.70
CA LEU A 116 1.74 14.63 -5.17
C LEU A 116 0.60 14.59 -6.21
N LEU A 117 0.86 15.03 -7.45
CA LEU A 117 -0.14 14.99 -8.53
C LEU A 117 -0.58 13.56 -8.82
N LEU A 118 0.35 12.61 -8.90
CA LEU A 118 0.02 11.20 -9.12
C LEU A 118 -0.79 10.63 -7.96
N ILE A 119 -0.44 10.94 -6.71
CA ILE A 119 -1.22 10.54 -5.52
C ILE A 119 -2.66 11.05 -5.66
N ILE A 120 -2.84 12.35 -5.96
CA ILE A 120 -4.17 12.94 -6.12
C ILE A 120 -4.95 12.21 -7.22
N VAL A 121 -4.36 12.03 -8.40
CA VAL A 121 -5.03 11.40 -9.55
C VAL A 121 -5.44 9.97 -9.26
N PHE A 122 -4.53 9.15 -8.72
CA PHE A 122 -4.83 7.74 -8.43
C PHE A 122 -5.75 7.57 -7.22
N ALA A 123 -5.81 8.55 -6.32
CA ALA A 123 -6.70 8.56 -5.16
C ALA A 123 -8.17 8.85 -5.50
N ILE A 124 -8.47 9.55 -6.61
CA ILE A 124 -9.84 9.96 -6.95
C ILE A 124 -10.80 8.77 -6.99
N LYS A 125 -10.43 7.69 -7.68
CA LYS A 125 -11.34 6.56 -7.88
C LYS A 125 -11.60 5.79 -6.58
N PRO A 126 -10.58 5.35 -5.81
CA PRO A 126 -10.81 4.70 -4.53
C PRO A 126 -11.60 5.56 -3.55
N MET A 127 -11.31 6.87 -3.46
CA MET A 127 -12.06 7.79 -2.59
C MET A 127 -13.55 7.89 -2.97
N ARG A 128 -13.88 7.84 -4.27
CA ARG A 128 -15.29 7.80 -4.72
C ARG A 128 -16.00 6.50 -4.34
N SER A 129 -15.27 5.40 -4.26
CA SER A 129 -15.81 4.09 -3.86
C SER A 129 -15.97 3.98 -2.34
N ASN A 130 -14.94 4.38 -1.59
CA ASN A 130 -14.94 4.45 -0.14
C ASN A 130 -13.85 5.42 0.35
N MET A 131 -14.27 6.47 1.05
CA MET A 131 -13.36 7.48 1.63
C MET A 131 -12.56 6.98 2.85
N PHE A 132 -12.93 5.86 3.46
CA PHE A 132 -12.35 5.38 4.74
C PHE A 132 -11.11 4.48 4.56
N TRP A 133 -10.38 4.69 3.48
CA TRP A 133 -9.15 3.99 3.10
C TRP A 133 -7.87 4.67 3.57
#